data_AF-K2CZA3-F1
#
_entry.id   AF-K2CZA3-F1
#
_cell.length_a   1.000
_cell.length_b   1.000
_cell.length_c   1.000
_cell.angle_alpha   90.00
_cell.angle_beta   90.00
_cell.angle_gamma   90.00
#
_symmetry.space_group_name_H-M   'P 1'
#
loop_
_entity.id
_entity.type
_entity.pdbx_description
1 polymer ?
#
loop_
_entity_poly.entity_id
_entity_poly.type
_entity_poly.pdbx_seq_one_letter_code
_entity_poly.pdbx_strand_id
1 'polypeptide(L)' 'MKDIIDDGKSGILVPPRDEKALANAIIRILRDKKLADSLAQKGYRKIQDNFNWDDRARMTKEVFDKVIRLQ' A
#
# COMPACT_ATOMS: atom_id res chain seq x y z
N MET A 1 1.31 -8.64 1.31
CA MET A 1 0.25 -7.69 0.86
C MET A 1 -0.46 -7.01 2.02
N LYS A 2 -0.66 -7.68 3.16
CA LYS A 2 -0.97 -7.01 4.44
C LYS A 2 0.07 -5.93 4.81
N ASP A 3 1.30 -6.05 4.31
CA ASP A 3 2.37 -5.07 4.56
C ASP A 3 2.21 -3.78 3.74
N ILE A 4 1.40 -3.78 2.68
CA ILE A 4 1.20 -2.63 1.78
C ILE A 4 -0.04 -1.81 2.20
N ILE A 5 -1.10 -2.48 2.66
CA ILE A 5 -2.37 -1.83 3.02
C ILE A 5 -2.51 -1.73 4.54
N ASP A 6 -2.70 -0.52 5.06
CA ASP A 6 -3.15 -0.30 6.43
C ASP A 6 -4.67 -0.29 6.46
N ASP A 7 -5.26 -1.33 7.07
CA ASP A 7 -6.71 -1.50 7.10
C ASP A 7 -7.44 -0.30 7.73
N GLY A 8 -8.51 0.14 7.07
CA GLY A 8 -9.29 1.33 7.42
C GLY A 8 -8.57 2.67 7.23
N LYS A 9 -7.29 2.69 6.85
CA LYS A 9 -6.50 3.92 6.66
C LYS A 9 -6.11 4.17 5.22
N SER A 10 -5.44 3.20 4.58
CA SER A 10 -4.94 3.30 3.20
C SER A 10 -5.67 2.34 2.25
N GLY A 11 -6.63 1.58 2.77
CA GLY A 11 -7.50 0.64 2.07
C GLY A 11 -8.41 -0.08 3.07
N ILE A 12 -9.23 -1.01 2.59
CA ILE A 12 -10.03 -1.91 3.43
C ILE A 12 -9.60 -3.33 3.10
N LEU A 13 -9.21 -4.10 4.12
CA LEU A 13 -8.91 -5.51 3.98
C LEU A 13 -10.18 -6.34 4.22
N VAL A 14 -10.40 -7.32 3.35
CA VAL A 14 -11.48 -8.29 3.49
C VAL A 14 -10.91 -9.71 3.54
N PRO A 15 -11.57 -10.65 4.23
CA PRO A 15 -11.17 -12.05 4.21
C PRO A 15 -11.17 -12.61 2.77
N PRO A 16 -10.20 -13.44 2.41
CA PRO A 16 -10.20 -14.12 1.11
C PRO A 16 -11.46 -14.98 0.95
N ARG A 17 -12.04 -14.95 -0.26
CA ARG A 17 -13.24 -15.75 -0.62
C ARG A 17 -14.49 -15.46 0.23
N ASP A 18 -14.59 -14.26 0.80
CA ASP A 18 -15.79 -13.77 1.45
C ASP A 18 -16.45 -12.69 0.58
N GLU A 19 -17.40 -13.11 -0.26
CA GLU A 19 -18.12 -12.22 -1.17
C GLU A 19 -18.98 -11.20 -0.45
N LYS A 20 -19.50 -11.54 0.74
CA LYS A 20 -20.34 -10.63 1.54
C LYS A 20 -19.50 -9.52 2.15
N ALA A 21 -18.33 -9.85 2.70
CA ALA A 21 -17.39 -8.86 3.22
C ALA A 21 -16.92 -7.90 2.13
N LEU A 22 -16.60 -8.43 0.93
CA LEU A 22 -16.22 -7.60 -0.21
C LEU A 22 -17.34 -6.65 -0.65
N ALA A 23 -18.56 -7.17 -0.83
CA ALA A 23 -19.71 -6.36 -1.22
C ALA A 23 -20.00 -5.24 -0.19
N ASN A 24 -19.96 -5.57 1.10
CA ASN A 24 -20.17 -4.60 2.17
C ASN A 24 -19.10 -3.51 2.18
N ALA A 25 -17.83 -3.86 1.96
CA ALA A 25 -16.73 -2.88 1.87
C ALA A 25 -16.93 -1.92 0.68
N ILE A 26 -17.29 -2.45 -0.49
CA ILE A 26 -17.58 -1.64 -1.69
C ILE A 26 -18.74 -0.68 -1.42
N ILE A 27 -19.86 -1.19 -0.89
CA ILE A 27 -21.05 -0.38 -0.58
C ILE A 27 -20.70 0.73 0.42
N ARG A 28 -19.92 0.42 1.45
CA ARG A 28 -19.47 1.40 2.44
C ARG A 28 -18.68 2.55 1.79
N ILE A 29 -17.74 2.23 0.90
CA ILE A 29 -16.95 3.24 0.17
C ILE A 29 -17.86 4.10 -0.72
N LEU A 30 -18.82 3.48 -1.42
CA LEU A 30 -19.74 4.22 -2.30
C LEU A 30 -20.71 5.13 -1.53
N ARG A 31 -21.08 4.77 -0.31
CA ARG A 31 -22.03 5.55 0.52
C ARG A 31 -21.36 6.64 1.35
N ASP A 32 -20.10 6.47 1.72
CA ASP A 32 -19.35 7.42 2.54
C ASP A 32 -18.25 8.11 1.73
N LYS A 33 -18.58 9.26 1.13
CA LYS A 33 -17.64 10.05 0.33
C LYS A 33 -16.41 10.50 1.13
N LYS A 34 -16.55 10.81 2.42
CA LYS A 34 -15.42 11.26 3.25
C LYS A 34 -14.44 10.11 3.47
N LEU A 35 -14.96 8.92 3.73
CA LEU A 35 -14.13 7.71 3.82
C LEU A 35 -13.42 7.44 2.49
N ALA A 36 -14.14 7.49 1.37
CA ALA A 36 -13.57 7.26 0.04
C ALA A 36 -12.40 8.22 -0.26
N ASP A 37 -12.61 9.52 -0.05
CA ASP A 37 -11.60 10.55 -0.30
C ASP A 37 -10.38 10.37 0.63
N SER A 38 -10.60 10.03 1.92
CA SER A 38 -9.51 9.74 2.86
C SER A 38 -8.71 8.51 2.45
N LEU A 39 -9.36 7.41 2.10
CA LEU A 39 -8.69 6.17 1.70
C LEU A 39 -7.85 6.39 0.43
N ALA A 40 -8.40 7.09 -0.56
CA ALA A 40 -7.70 7.41 -1.81
C ALA A 40 -6.44 8.25 -1.54
N GLN A 41 -6.57 9.32 -0.75
CA GLN A 41 -5.45 10.21 -0.45
C GLN A 41 -4.34 9.49 0.34
N LYS A 42 -4.71 8.74 1.38
CA LYS A 42 -3.72 8.02 2.22
C LYS A 42 -3.10 6.84 1.48
N GLY A 43 -3.87 6.10 0.69
CA GLY A 43 -3.38 5.04 -0.19
C GLY A 43 -2.36 5.57 -1.18
N TYR A 44 -2.69 6.67 -1.87
CA TYR A 44 -1.78 7.29 -2.84
C TYR A 44 -0.47 7.75 -2.20
N ARG A 45 -0.54 8.51 -1.10
CA ARG A 45 0.66 8.97 -0.37
C ARG A 45 1.54 7.80 0.07
N LYS A 46 0.96 6.74 0.64
CA LYS A 46 1.72 5.58 1.11
C LYS A 46 2.54 4.91 0.00
N ILE A 47 2.00 4.84 -1.21
CA ILE A 47 2.71 4.29 -2.37
C ILE A 47 3.85 5.21 -2.81
N GLN A 48 3.60 6.52 -2.89
CA GLN A 48 4.63 7.51 -3.22
C GLN A 48 5.79 7.49 -2.23
N ASP A 49 5.50 7.41 -0.93
CA ASP A 49 6.49 7.53 0.13
C ASP A 49 7.35 6.26 0.31
N ASN A 50 6.77 5.06 0.08
CA ASN A 50 7.41 3.80 0.50
C ASN A 50 7.73 2.82 -0.65
N PHE A 51 7.17 3.03 -1.83
CA PHE A 51 7.25 2.10 -2.96
C PHE A 51 7.80 2.75 -4.24
N ASN A 52 8.61 3.79 -4.06
CA ASN A 52 9.42 4.41 -5.10
C ASN A 52 10.42 3.39 -5.71
N TRP A 53 10.35 3.17 -7.03
CA TRP A 53 11.26 2.28 -7.77
C TRP A 53 12.72 2.75 -7.77
N ASP A 54 12.96 4.05 -7.91
CA ASP A 54 14.29 4.65 -7.90
C ASP A 54 14.96 4.48 -6.54
N ASP A 55 14.21 4.65 -5.45
CA ASP A 55 14.73 4.42 -4.09
C ASP A 55 15.11 2.96 -3.89
N ARG A 56 14.27 2.02 -4.35
CA ARG A 56 14.57 0.59 -4.26
C ARG A 56 15.80 0.24 -5.09
N ALA A 57 15.90 0.73 -6.33
CA ALA A 57 17.07 0.52 -7.18
C ALA A 57 18.35 1.07 -6.54
N ARG A 58 18.28 2.27 -5.96
CA ARG A 58 19.39 2.91 -5.24
C ARG A 58 19.83 2.08 -4.04
N MET A 59 18.90 1.68 -3.18
CA MET A 59 19.20 0.85 -2.00
C MET A 59 19.81 -0.49 -2.40
N THR A 60 19.30 -1.12 -3.45
CA THR A 60 19.86 -2.37 -3.99
C THR A 60 21.30 -2.15 -4.48
N LYS A 61 21.55 -1.09 -5.26
CA LYS A 61 22.90 -0.74 -5.73
C LYS A 61 23.87 -0.49 -4.58
N GLU A 62 23.46 0.23 -3.54
CA GLU A 62 24.30 0.50 -2.36
C GLU A 62 24.78 -0.78 -1.67
N VAL A 63 23.95 -1.83 -1.61
CA VAL A 63 24.34 -3.14 -1.06
C VAL A 63 25.40 -3.79 -1.95
N PHE A 64 25.20 -3.80 -3.27
CA PHE A 64 26.21 -4.33 -4.21
C PHE A 64 27.53 -3.57 -4.13
N ASP A 65 27.49 -2.24 -4.11
CA ASP A 65 28.68 -1.38 -4.00
C ASP A 65 29.47 -1.66 -2.70
N LYS A 66 28.77 -1.89 -1.57
CA LYS A 66 29.41 -2.24 -0.30
C LYS A 66 30.16 -3.56 -0.37
N VAL A 67 29.57 -4.58 -0.98
CA VAL A 67 30.20 -5.90 -1.09
C VAL A 67 31.39 -5.87 -2.03
N ILE A 68 31.29 -5.15 -3.17
CA ILE A 68 32.39 -5.01 -4.13
C ILE A 68 33.59 -4.27 -3.52
N ARG A 69 33.35 -3.27 -2.66
CA ARG A 69 34.43 -2.49 -2.01
C ARG A 69 35.13 -3.20 -0.84
N LEU A 70 34.58 -4.32 -0.36
CA LEU A 70 35.14 -5.11 0.74
C LEU A 70 36.05 -6.26 0.26
N GLN A 71 36.25 -6.39 -1.05
CA GLN A 71 37.22 -7.28 -1.68
C GLN A 71 38.49 -6.52 -2.06
#